data_AF-A0A6P1DNB6-F1
#
_entry.id   AF-A0A6P1DNB6-F1
#
_cell.length_a   1.000
_cell.length_b   1.000
_cell.length_c   1.000
_cell.angle_alpha   90.00
_cell.angle_beta   90.00
_cell.angle_gamma   90.00
#
_symmetry.space_group_name_H-M   'P 1'
#
loop_
_entity.id
_entity.type
_entity.pdbx_description
1 polymer ?
#
loop_
_entity_poly.entity_id
_entity_poly.type
_entity_poly.pdbx_seq_one_letter_code
_entity_poly.pdbx_strand_id
1 'polypeptide(L)'
;ISITAAAEYMLDANFDHLLKTEKLRTLKDNYILVELSFLSAPVHLYETLFNIQIAGYKPVLAHPERYSYYHKDFAAYKKLKAAGCLFQLNLLSLSNYYGSSVNAVSQELLKQQMIDFAGTDTHKHHHLDFLEKDVDSKVLKLIAPVLKANAFFGSR
;
A
#
# COMPACT_ATOMS: atom_id res chain seq x y z
N ILE A 1 -4.53 -21.97 4.78
CA ILE A 1 -4.24 -20.56 4.41
C ILE A 1 -4.55 -20.42 2.93
N SER A 2 -5.54 -19.58 2.58
CA SER A 2 -5.91 -19.30 1.18
C SER A 2 -4.90 -18.29 0.63
N ILE A 3 -3.94 -18.73 -0.19
CA ILE A 3 -3.04 -17.82 -0.91
C ILE A 3 -3.85 -17.27 -2.08
N THR A 4 -4.47 -16.09 -1.90
CA THR A 4 -5.11 -15.37 -3.00
C THR A 4 -4.01 -14.59 -3.72
N ALA A 5 -3.60 -15.07 -4.90
CA ALA A 5 -2.69 -14.33 -5.77
C ALA A 5 -3.45 -13.14 -6.39
N ALA A 6 -3.52 -12.03 -5.65
CA ALA A 6 -3.90 -10.76 -6.24
C ALA A 6 -2.73 -10.23 -7.08
N ALA A 7 -3.03 -9.68 -8.24
CA ALA A 7 -2.04 -9.03 -9.07
C ALA A 7 -1.80 -7.61 -8.54
N GLU A 8 -0.54 -7.20 -8.47
CA GLU A 8 -0.16 -5.80 -8.30
C GLU A 8 -0.20 -5.12 -9.66
N TYR A 9 -0.98 -4.03 -9.76
CA TYR A 9 -1.14 -3.30 -11.01
C TYR A 9 -0.32 -2.02 -11.00
N MET A 10 0.71 -1.96 -11.85
CA MET A 10 1.44 -0.73 -12.11
C MET A 10 0.52 0.30 -12.78
N LEU A 11 0.39 1.49 -12.19
CA LEU A 11 -0.35 2.61 -12.78
C LEU A 11 0.50 3.32 -13.83
N ASP A 12 0.69 2.69 -14.98
CA ASP A 12 1.37 3.27 -16.13
C ASP A 12 0.38 3.61 -17.26
N ALA A 13 0.91 4.03 -18.41
CA ALA A 13 0.10 4.38 -19.58
C ALA A 13 -0.75 3.21 -20.13
N ASN A 14 -0.41 1.97 -19.81
CA ASN A 14 -1.15 0.79 -20.25
C ASN A 14 -2.29 0.42 -19.28
N PHE A 15 -2.25 0.90 -18.03
CA PHE A 15 -3.28 0.57 -17.04
C PHE A 15 -4.68 1.05 -17.45
N ASP A 16 -4.82 2.22 -18.07
CA ASP A 16 -6.11 2.72 -18.55
C ASP A 16 -6.74 1.83 -19.64
N HIS A 17 -5.90 1.19 -20.45
CA HIS A 17 -6.38 0.20 -21.42
C HIS A 17 -6.90 -1.04 -20.68
N LEU A 18 -6.09 -1.58 -19.76
CA LEU A 18 -6.43 -2.75 -18.97
C LEU A 18 -7.74 -2.57 -18.18
N LEU A 19 -7.92 -1.40 -17.55
CA LEU A 19 -9.12 -1.06 -16.79
C LEU A 19 -10.40 -1.11 -17.65
N LYS A 20 -10.29 -0.82 -18.95
CA LYS A 20 -11.41 -0.80 -19.89
C LYS A 20 -11.67 -2.15 -20.55
N THR A 21 -10.62 -2.95 -20.75
CA THR A 21 -10.71 -4.19 -21.54
C THR A 21 -10.86 -5.44 -20.69
N GLU A 22 -10.44 -5.41 -19.43
CA GLU A 22 -10.36 -6.59 -18.59
C GLU A 22 -11.07 -6.41 -17.24
N LYS A 23 -11.51 -7.54 -16.67
CA LYS A 23 -11.94 -7.59 -15.28
C LYS A 23 -10.71 -7.78 -14.39
N LEU A 24 -10.33 -6.74 -13.65
CA LEU A 24 -9.18 -6.75 -12.76
C LEU A 24 -9.36 -7.77 -11.62
N ARG A 25 -8.24 -8.36 -11.21
CA ARG A 25 -8.14 -9.26 -10.05
C ARG A 25 -8.13 -8.43 -8.79
N THR A 26 -9.05 -8.74 -7.87
CA THR A 26 -9.20 -8.02 -6.61
C THR A 26 -8.55 -8.79 -5.47
N LEU A 27 -8.06 -8.06 -4.46
CA LEU A 27 -7.62 -8.60 -3.18
C LEU A 27 -8.79 -9.27 -2.45
N LYS A 28 -9.90 -8.53 -2.37
CA LYS A 28 -11.21 -8.94 -1.86
C LYS A 28 -12.25 -7.95 -2.39
N ASP A 29 -13.46 -8.44 -2.66
CA ASP A 29 -14.57 -7.64 -3.19
C ASP A 29 -14.12 -6.83 -4.41
N ASN A 30 -14.11 -5.50 -4.28
CA ASN A 30 -13.69 -4.55 -5.32
C ASN A 30 -12.35 -3.86 -5.04
N TYR A 31 -11.55 -4.35 -4.08
CA TYR A 31 -10.25 -3.76 -3.74
C TYR A 31 -9.18 -4.26 -4.71
N ILE A 32 -8.47 -3.35 -5.38
CA ILE A 32 -7.34 -3.69 -6.25
C ILE A 32 -6.05 -3.16 -5.66
N LEU A 33 -4.97 -3.94 -5.78
CA LEU A 33 -3.64 -3.51 -5.36
C LEU A 33 -2.96 -2.81 -6.53
N VAL A 34 -2.53 -1.58 -6.32
CA VAL A 34 -1.90 -0.74 -7.34
C VAL A 34 -0.55 -0.25 -6.87
N GLU A 35 0.39 -0.08 -7.78
CA GLU A 35 1.72 0.45 -7.50
C GLU A 35 2.10 1.58 -8.48
N LEU A 36 3.10 2.37 -8.09
CA LEU A 36 3.67 3.44 -8.92
C LEU A 36 5.12 3.12 -9.25
N SER A 37 5.66 3.77 -10.28
CA SER A 37 7.10 3.75 -10.52
C SER A 37 7.84 4.35 -9.31
N PHE A 38 8.94 3.70 -8.91
CA PHE A 38 9.85 4.23 -7.89
C PHE A 38 10.61 5.48 -8.35
N LEU A 39 10.66 5.75 -9.66
CA LEU A 39 11.35 6.91 -10.23
C LEU A 39 10.51 8.17 -10.16
N SER A 40 9.23 8.09 -10.52
CA SER A 40 8.31 9.23 -10.52
C SER A 40 6.86 8.78 -10.50
N ALA A 41 5.99 9.64 -9.97
CA ALA A 41 4.56 9.45 -10.09
C ALA A 41 4.11 9.55 -11.57
N PRO A 42 3.06 8.80 -11.98
CA PRO A 42 2.42 8.98 -13.28
C PRO A 42 1.84 10.38 -13.44
N VAL A 43 1.94 10.96 -14.63
CA VAL A 43 1.44 12.31 -14.93
C VAL A 43 -0.07 12.42 -14.68
N HIS A 44 -0.82 11.37 -15.06
CA HIS A 44 -2.28 11.30 -14.96
C HIS A 44 -2.77 10.52 -13.73
N LEU A 45 -1.95 10.45 -12.67
CA LEU A 45 -2.24 9.59 -11.50
C LEU A 45 -3.64 9.82 -10.92
N TYR A 46 -4.02 11.07 -10.65
CA TYR A 46 -5.32 11.37 -10.02
C TYR A 46 -6.51 11.06 -10.93
N GLU A 47 -6.34 11.25 -12.24
CA GLU A 47 -7.34 10.87 -13.25
C GLU A 47 -7.49 9.35 -13.30
N THR A 48 -6.37 8.62 -13.27
CA THR A 48 -6.36 7.15 -13.20
C THR A 48 -7.08 6.66 -11.94
N LEU A 49 -6.76 7.23 -10.77
CA LEU A 49 -7.41 6.88 -9.49
C LEU A 49 -8.92 7.17 -9.50
N PHE A 50 -9.33 8.26 -10.14
CA PHE A 50 -10.74 8.57 -10.33
C PHE A 50 -11.43 7.54 -11.24
N ASN A 51 -10.81 7.20 -12.37
CA ASN A 51 -11.34 6.21 -13.31
C ASN A 51 -11.49 4.81 -12.68
N ILE A 52 -10.53 4.40 -11.84
CA ILE A 52 -10.62 3.15 -11.05
C ILE A 52 -11.91 3.13 -10.21
N GLN A 53 -12.22 4.24 -9.54
CA GLN A 53 -13.40 4.36 -8.69
C GLN A 53 -14.69 4.40 -9.50
N ILE A 54 -14.71 5.09 -10.64
CA ILE A 54 -15.85 5.07 -11.57
C ILE A 54 -16.11 3.66 -12.10
N ALA A 55 -15.07 2.87 -12.35
CA ALA A 55 -15.17 1.46 -12.71
C ALA A 55 -15.63 0.55 -11.55
N GLY A 56 -15.88 1.13 -10.37
CA GLY A 56 -16.41 0.42 -9.20
C GLY A 56 -15.35 -0.22 -8.31
N TYR A 57 -14.06 0.03 -8.55
CA TYR A 57 -12.97 -0.51 -7.75
C TYR A 57 -12.51 0.46 -6.66
N LYS A 58 -11.83 -0.07 -5.63
CA LYS A 58 -11.17 0.68 -4.57
C LYS A 58 -9.66 0.49 -4.68
N PRO A 59 -8.89 1.53 -5.05
CA PRO A 59 -7.44 1.40 -5.17
C PRO A 59 -6.78 1.32 -3.79
N VAL A 60 -5.90 0.33 -3.62
CA VAL A 60 -4.98 0.20 -2.50
C VAL A 60 -3.57 0.39 -3.04
N LEU A 61 -2.93 1.50 -2.70
CA LEU A 61 -1.55 1.79 -3.07
C LEU A 61 -0.60 0.94 -2.23
N ALA A 62 0.15 0.08 -2.91
CA ALA A 62 1.23 -0.70 -2.33
C ALA A 62 2.37 0.22 -1.91
N HIS A 63 2.89 -0.06 -0.70
CA HIS A 63 4.13 0.47 -0.12
C HIS A 63 4.39 1.96 -0.42
N PRO A 64 3.47 2.87 -0.05
CA PRO A 64 3.60 4.32 -0.30
C PRO A 64 4.86 4.94 0.31
N GLU A 65 5.39 4.34 1.37
CA GLU A 65 6.64 4.72 2.02
C GLU A 65 7.89 4.48 1.16
N ARG A 66 7.82 3.67 0.11
CA ARG A 66 8.96 3.37 -0.77
C ARG A 66 9.14 4.40 -1.90
N TYR A 67 8.18 5.30 -2.12
CA TYR A 67 8.27 6.34 -3.14
C TYR A 67 9.05 7.56 -2.62
N SER A 68 10.36 7.59 -2.91
CA SER A 68 11.30 8.59 -2.41
C SER A 68 10.92 10.04 -2.75
N TYR A 69 10.26 10.24 -3.88
CA TYR A 69 9.77 11.55 -4.32
C TYR A 69 8.65 12.14 -3.44
N TYR A 70 8.02 11.33 -2.58
CA TYR A 70 7.04 11.79 -1.60
C TYR A 70 7.60 11.96 -0.19
N HIS A 71 8.83 11.51 0.11
CA HIS A 71 9.38 11.49 1.47
C HIS A 71 9.41 12.85 2.17
N LYS A 72 9.46 13.94 1.40
CA LYS A 72 9.49 15.31 1.91
C LYS A 72 8.18 16.08 1.70
N ASP A 73 7.17 15.45 1.08
CA ASP A 73 5.89 16.08 0.76
C ASP A 73 4.72 15.26 1.31
N PHE A 74 4.45 15.40 2.61
CA PHE A 74 3.29 14.78 3.24
C PHE A 74 1.94 15.32 2.75
N ALA A 75 1.92 16.46 2.07
CA ALA A 75 0.69 16.93 1.43
C ALA A 75 0.34 16.05 0.22
N ALA A 76 1.32 15.48 -0.49
CA ALA A 76 1.06 14.51 -1.55
C ALA A 76 0.38 13.24 -1.03
N TYR A 77 0.85 12.67 0.09
CA TYR A 77 0.17 11.53 0.72
C TYR A 77 -1.29 11.85 1.09
N LYS A 78 -1.54 13.04 1.66
CA LYS A 78 -2.90 13.50 1.98
C LYS A 78 -3.77 13.63 0.73
N LYS A 79 -3.23 14.13 -0.38
CA LYS A 79 -3.95 14.23 -1.66
C LYS A 79 -4.34 12.86 -2.20
N LEU A 80 -3.44 11.87 -2.11
CA LEU A 80 -3.74 10.49 -2.51
C LEU A 80 -4.87 9.88 -1.67
N LYS A 81 -4.83 10.06 -0.34
CA LYS A 81 -5.91 9.64 0.57
C LYS A 81 -7.23 10.33 0.23
N ALA A 82 -7.19 11.65 0.00
CA ALA A 82 -8.36 12.44 -0.37
C ALA A 82 -8.95 12.03 -1.73
N ALA A 83 -8.11 11.52 -2.64
CA ALA A 83 -8.53 10.94 -3.91
C ALA A 83 -9.14 9.53 -3.79
N GLY A 84 -9.38 9.03 -2.56
CA GLY A 84 -10.01 7.73 -2.32
C GLY A 84 -9.04 6.55 -2.36
N CYS A 85 -7.72 6.81 -2.38
CA CYS A 85 -6.71 5.76 -2.38
C CYS A 85 -6.40 5.29 -0.95
N LEU A 86 -6.43 3.98 -0.73
CA LEU A 86 -6.05 3.35 0.52
C LEU A 86 -4.56 2.98 0.48
N PHE A 87 -3.91 2.85 1.62
CA PHE A 87 -2.48 2.61 1.73
C PHE A 87 -2.19 1.27 2.39
N GLN A 88 -1.36 0.46 1.72
CA GLN A 88 -0.82 -0.78 2.26
C GLN A 88 0.68 -0.63 2.52
N LEU A 89 1.07 -0.48 3.78
CA LEU A 89 2.47 -0.41 4.20
C LEU A 89 3.20 -1.75 3.94
N ASN A 90 4.48 -1.73 3.55
CA ASN A 90 5.31 -2.93 3.62
C ASN A 90 5.92 -3.10 5.02
N LEU A 91 5.70 -4.26 5.67
CA LEU A 91 6.17 -4.53 7.03
C LEU A 91 7.70 -4.46 7.17
N LEU A 92 8.46 -4.82 6.13
CA LEU A 92 9.92 -4.72 6.14
C LEU A 92 10.38 -3.25 6.20
N SER A 93 9.55 -2.31 5.73
CA SER A 93 9.81 -0.86 5.84
C SER A 93 9.79 -0.35 7.28
N LEU A 94 9.29 -1.12 8.25
CA LEU A 94 9.36 -0.76 9.68
C LEU A 94 10.72 -1.07 10.31
N SER A 95 11.58 -1.76 9.57
CA SER A 95 13.00 -1.90 9.88
C SER A 95 13.85 -1.00 8.98
N ASN A 96 15.17 -1.10 9.11
CA ASN A 96 16.12 -0.44 8.20
C ASN A 96 16.37 -1.21 6.88
N TYR A 97 15.58 -2.23 6.56
CA TYR A 97 15.79 -3.08 5.37
C TYR A 97 15.85 -2.29 4.05
N TYR A 98 14.92 -1.34 3.85
CA TYR A 98 14.89 -0.45 2.67
C TYR A 98 15.60 0.89 2.91
N GLY A 99 16.36 1.01 4.01
CA GLY A 99 17.06 2.22 4.41
C GLY A 99 16.28 3.10 5.40
N SER A 100 17.01 3.99 6.06
CA SER A 100 16.51 4.83 7.15
C SER A 100 15.46 5.86 6.72
N SER A 101 15.49 6.33 5.47
CA SER A 101 14.49 7.27 4.94
C SER A 101 13.12 6.60 4.80
N VAL A 102 13.07 5.40 4.24
CA VAL A 102 11.86 4.58 4.13
C VAL A 102 11.34 4.23 5.52
N ASN A 103 12.24 3.90 6.46
CA ASN A 103 11.88 3.66 7.86
C ASN A 103 11.26 4.89 8.55
N ALA A 104 11.83 6.08 8.34
CA ALA A 104 11.29 7.29 8.92
C ALA A 104 9.89 7.61 8.36
N VAL A 105 9.70 7.45 7.05
CA VAL A 105 8.40 7.69 6.40
C VAL A 105 7.36 6.66 6.81
N SER A 106 7.71 5.37 6.91
CA SER A 106 6.78 4.32 7.35
C SER A 106 6.23 4.62 8.75
N GLN A 107 7.10 5.00 9.68
CA GLN A 107 6.70 5.38 11.04
C GLN A 107 5.86 6.66 11.06
N GLU A 108 6.18 7.65 10.22
CA GLU A 108 5.43 8.90 10.17
C GLU A 108 4.02 8.71 9.59
N LEU A 109 3.87 7.92 8.53
CA LEU A 109 2.57 7.56 7.97
C LEU A 109 1.70 6.80 8.98
N LEU A 110 2.31 5.93 9.80
CA LEU A 110 1.61 5.26 10.90
C LEU A 110 1.16 6.25 12.00
N LYS A 111 2.04 7.17 12.41
CA LYS A 111 1.70 8.20 13.41
C LYS A 111 0.56 9.10 12.94
N GLN A 112 0.53 9.43 11.65
CA GLN A 112 -0.53 10.23 11.04
C GLN A 112 -1.79 9.40 10.69
N GLN A 113 -1.83 8.11 11.04
CA GLN A 113 -2.96 7.21 10.80
C GLN A 113 -3.36 7.13 9.31
N MET A 114 -2.38 7.20 8.41
CA MET A 114 -2.62 7.18 6.96
C MET A 114 -2.64 5.76 6.38
N ILE A 115 -2.06 4.78 7.07
CA ILE A 115 -1.96 3.39 6.65
C ILE A 115 -3.25 2.64 6.98
N ASP A 116 -3.85 2.00 5.98
CA ASP A 116 -5.08 1.21 6.14
C ASP A 116 -4.77 -0.29 6.33
N PHE A 117 -3.76 -0.78 5.62
CA PHE A 117 -3.37 -2.19 5.60
C PHE A 117 -1.85 -2.36 5.68
N ALA A 118 -1.40 -3.58 5.94
CA ALA A 118 0.02 -3.92 5.90
C ALA A 118 0.25 -5.21 5.09
N GLY A 119 1.22 -5.19 4.19
CA GLY A 119 1.65 -6.35 3.40
C GLY A 119 3.10 -6.66 3.70
N THR A 120 3.52 -7.87 3.37
CA THR A 120 4.89 -8.31 3.63
C THR A 120 5.74 -8.32 2.38
N ASP A 121 5.12 -8.12 1.20
CA ASP A 121 5.79 -8.08 -0.10
C ASP A 121 6.70 -9.32 -0.32
N THR A 122 6.36 -10.44 0.34
CA THR A 122 7.22 -11.62 0.47
C THR A 122 6.42 -12.90 0.27
N HIS A 123 6.89 -13.73 -0.66
CA HIS A 123 6.46 -15.12 -0.87
C HIS A 123 6.88 -16.10 0.25
N LYS A 124 7.23 -15.61 1.46
CA LYS A 124 7.75 -16.44 2.59
C LYS A 124 7.15 -16.01 3.93
N HIS A 125 6.93 -16.98 4.82
CA HIS A 125 6.00 -16.95 5.97
C HIS A 125 6.54 -16.44 7.33
N HIS A 126 7.65 -15.69 7.39
CA HIS A 126 8.25 -15.27 8.68
C HIS A 126 8.01 -13.79 9.01
N HIS A 127 6.74 -13.40 9.16
CA HIS A 127 6.33 -11.99 9.28
C HIS A 127 6.39 -11.42 10.71
N LEU A 128 5.99 -12.21 11.70
CA LEU A 128 5.91 -11.79 13.10
C LEU A 128 7.28 -11.86 13.79
N ASP A 129 8.06 -12.89 13.47
CA ASP A 129 9.40 -13.11 14.03
C ASP A 129 10.35 -11.94 13.76
N PHE A 130 10.16 -11.24 12.64
CA PHE A 130 10.95 -10.07 12.25
C PHE A 130 10.54 -8.80 13.01
N LEU A 131 9.23 -8.55 13.12
CA LEU A 131 8.70 -7.38 13.82
C LEU A 131 9.06 -7.41 15.32
N GLU A 132 9.06 -8.59 15.94
CA GLU A 132 9.34 -8.70 17.38
C GLU A 132 10.81 -8.49 17.75
N LYS A 133 11.75 -8.66 16.80
CA LYS A 133 13.19 -8.54 17.06
C LYS A 133 13.75 -7.15 16.73
N ASP A 134 13.29 -6.55 15.64
CA ASP A 134 13.95 -5.39 15.03
C ASP A 134 13.10 -4.10 15.02
N VAL A 135 11.88 -4.12 15.58
CA VAL A 135 10.96 -2.96 15.56
C VAL A 135 10.64 -2.47 16.98
N ASP A 136 10.69 -1.15 17.18
CA ASP A 136 10.40 -0.52 18.48
C ASP A 136 8.98 -0.82 18.97
N SER A 137 8.84 -1.14 20.26
CA SER A 137 7.57 -1.35 20.96
C SER A 137 6.49 -0.28 20.70
N LYS A 138 6.87 0.99 20.48
CA LYS A 138 5.96 2.09 20.14
C LYS A 138 5.39 1.89 18.74
N VAL A 139 6.23 1.50 17.79
CA VAL A 139 5.83 1.20 16.41
C VAL A 139 4.93 -0.04 16.39
N LEU A 140 5.24 -1.07 17.20
CA LEU A 140 4.37 -2.24 17.37
C LEU A 140 2.95 -1.86 17.82
N LYS A 141 2.81 -0.88 18.73
CA LYS A 141 1.50 -0.37 19.15
C LYS A 141 0.75 0.36 18.02
N LEU A 142 1.47 1.10 17.16
CA LEU A 142 0.89 1.82 16.04
C LEU A 142 0.44 0.89 14.91
N ILE A 143 1.19 -0.18 14.63
CA ILE A 143 0.87 -1.13 13.54
C ILE A 143 -0.18 -2.17 13.97
N ALA A 144 -0.34 -2.45 15.27
CA ALA A 144 -1.33 -3.40 15.77
C ALA A 144 -2.77 -3.21 15.24
N PRO A 145 -3.37 -2.00 15.25
CA PRO A 145 -4.69 -1.80 14.65
C PRO A 145 -4.72 -2.04 13.13
N VAL A 146 -3.64 -1.72 12.41
CA VAL A 146 -3.51 -1.97 10.96
C VAL A 146 -3.47 -3.48 10.68
N LEU A 147 -2.70 -4.26 11.47
CA LEU A 147 -2.66 -5.71 11.34
C LEU A 147 -4.01 -6.36 11.62
N LYS A 148 -4.80 -5.81 12.56
CA LYS A 148 -6.18 -6.25 12.79
C LYS A 148 -7.07 -5.93 11.59
N ALA A 149 -6.88 -4.78 10.94
CA ALA A 149 -7.64 -4.41 9.74
C ALA A 149 -7.42 -5.39 8.59
N ASN A 150 -6.23 -6.01 8.46
CA ASN A 150 -5.97 -7.05 7.46
C ASN A 150 -6.86 -8.29 7.60
N ALA A 151 -7.45 -8.55 8.77
CA ALA A 151 -8.42 -9.64 8.94
C ALA A 151 -9.62 -9.49 7.98
N PHE A 152 -9.88 -8.27 7.49
CA PHE A 152 -10.79 -7.99 6.38
C PHE A 152 -10.54 -8.90 5.17
N PHE A 153 -9.29 -9.16 4.78
CA PHE A 153 -8.97 -10.01 3.63
C PHE A 153 -9.02 -11.51 3.92
N GLY A 154 -9.04 -11.91 5.19
CA GLY A 154 -9.04 -13.33 5.62
C GLY A 154 -10.42 -13.94 5.85
N SER A 155 -11.44 -13.10 6.11
CA SER A 155 -12.82 -13.57 6.24
C SER A 155 -13.44 -13.77 4.85
N ARG A 156 -13.83 -15.01 4.53
CA ARG A 156 -14.69 -15.31 3.38
C ARG A 156 -16.14 -15.08 3.74
#